data_AF-A0A7W1AUI6-F1
#
_entry.id   AF-A0A7W1AUI6-F1
#
_cell.length_a   1.000
_cell.length_b   1.000
_cell.length_c   1.000
_cell.angle_alpha   90.00
_cell.angle_beta   90.00
_cell.angle_gamma   90.00
#
_symmetry.space_group_name_H-M   'P 1'
#
loop_
_entity.id
_entity.type
_entity.pdbx_description
1 polymer ?
#
loop_
_entity_poly.entity_id
_entity_poly.type
_entity_poly.pdbx_seq_one_letter_code
_entity_poly.pdbx_strand_id
1 'polypeptide(L)'
;MSSSLSRQLRWSELPASVRDALTGKLVGLWGAPNDESAFDSLTEDKQQALLLVLSRMQAKDLWHLVRSIDNLYGEGGVGMSFAAWPLIESTLRGRKDFTRVFANHQDTNGGFYEKGRAQAILHFLFQEGSPRKWYVHFDLYSPVHSFSSAGKHLRYEFVGKTCPDWRMIKQCLKA
;
A
#
# COMPACT_ATOMS: atom_id res chain seq x y z
N MET A 1 32.89 5.24 3.70
CA MET A 1 31.53 4.98 3.19
C MET A 1 30.56 5.30 4.31
N SER A 2 29.87 6.44 4.20
CA SER A 2 29.00 6.92 5.29
C SER A 2 27.76 6.03 5.36
N SER A 3 27.68 5.23 6.42
CA SER A 3 26.44 4.57 6.82
C SER A 3 25.43 5.67 7.12
N SER A 4 24.50 5.93 6.21
CA SER A 4 23.31 6.70 6.51
C SER A 4 22.52 5.88 7.51
N LEU A 5 22.72 6.15 8.81
CA LEU A 5 21.88 5.64 9.88
C LEU A 5 20.43 6.00 9.54
N SER A 6 19.69 4.98 9.12
CA SER A 6 18.27 5.01 8.89
C SER A 6 17.57 5.57 10.12
N ARG A 7 16.81 6.67 9.97
CA ARG A 7 16.20 7.40 11.07
C ARG A 7 14.69 7.29 11.01
N GLN A 8 14.11 6.76 12.08
CA GLN A 8 12.68 6.82 12.35
C GLN A 8 12.25 8.28 12.48
N LEU A 9 11.17 8.64 11.78
CA LEU A 9 10.57 9.97 11.82
C LEU A 9 9.69 10.10 13.05
N ARG A 10 9.62 11.30 13.61
CA ARG A 10 8.60 11.72 14.57
C ARG A 10 7.39 12.29 13.85
N TRP A 11 6.20 12.12 14.41
CA TRP A 11 4.95 12.72 13.92
C TRP A 11 5.10 14.22 13.70
N SER A 12 5.75 14.92 14.64
CA SER A 12 6.01 16.36 14.55
C SER A 12 6.91 16.78 13.37
N GLU A 13 7.69 15.85 12.82
CA GLU A 13 8.56 16.07 11.66
C GLU A 13 7.82 15.89 10.33
N LEU A 14 6.59 15.36 10.34
CA LEU A 14 5.78 15.19 9.15
C LEU A 14 5.25 16.54 8.64
N PRO A 15 5.21 16.75 7.30
CA PRO A 15 4.50 17.89 6.72
C PRO A 15 3.05 17.95 7.23
N ALA A 16 2.52 19.17 7.42
CA ALA A 16 1.14 19.36 7.90
C ALA A 16 0.13 18.58 7.05
N SER A 17 0.25 18.64 5.73
CA SER A 17 -0.61 17.90 4.80
C SER A 17 -0.58 16.37 4.97
N VAL A 18 0.56 15.82 5.40
CA VAL A 18 0.69 14.38 5.69
C VAL A 18 0.01 14.06 7.02
N ARG A 19 0.22 14.89 8.06
CA ARG A 19 -0.47 14.74 9.36
C ARG A 19 -1.98 14.82 9.19
N ASP A 20 -2.46 15.80 8.43
CA ASP A 20 -3.89 15.97 8.14
C ASP A 20 -4.46 14.74 7.44
N ALA A 21 -3.74 14.19 6.46
CA ALA A 21 -4.17 12.99 5.75
C ALA A 21 -4.21 11.73 6.62
N LEU A 22 -3.33 11.62 7.63
CA LEU A 22 -3.26 10.49 8.55
C LEU A 22 -4.18 10.63 9.77
N THR A 23 -4.68 11.83 10.04
CA THR A 23 -5.53 12.12 11.20
C THR A 23 -6.78 11.24 11.20
N GLY A 24 -7.03 10.58 12.34
CA GLY A 24 -8.13 9.65 12.58
C GLY A 24 -7.98 8.28 11.91
N LYS A 25 -6.88 8.01 11.20
CA LYS A 25 -6.68 6.75 10.46
C LYS A 25 -5.75 5.76 11.15
N LEU A 26 -4.90 6.23 12.07
CA LEU A 26 -3.90 5.40 12.76
C LEU A 26 -4.27 5.12 14.22
N VAL A 27 -5.17 5.91 14.81
CA VAL A 27 -5.72 5.65 16.15
C VAL A 27 -6.24 4.21 16.27
N GLY A 28 -5.86 3.52 17.36
CA GLY A 28 -6.20 2.13 17.60
C GLY A 28 -5.27 1.11 16.93
N LEU A 29 -4.40 1.52 15.99
CA LEU A 29 -3.40 0.64 15.40
C LEU A 29 -2.50 0.06 16.51
N TRP A 30 -2.59 -1.25 16.70
CA TRP A 30 -1.92 -1.99 17.78
C TRP A 30 -2.14 -1.40 19.19
N GLY A 31 -3.33 -0.83 19.42
CA GLY A 31 -3.71 -0.27 20.73
C GLY A 31 -3.19 1.15 20.99
N ALA A 32 -2.62 1.82 19.99
CA ALA A 32 -2.17 3.20 20.14
C ALA A 32 -3.35 4.17 20.42
N PRO A 33 -3.23 5.07 21.42
CA PRO A 33 -4.33 5.94 21.84
C PRO A 33 -4.64 7.09 20.87
N ASN A 34 -3.72 7.45 19.97
CA ASN A 34 -3.89 8.51 18.98
C ASN A 34 -2.96 8.30 17.78
N ASP A 35 -3.13 9.07 16.70
CA ASP A 35 -2.37 8.90 15.46
C ASP A 35 -0.87 9.17 15.62
N GLU A 36 -0.51 10.14 16.46
CA GLU A 36 0.89 10.50 16.74
C GLU A 36 1.63 9.34 17.40
N SER A 37 1.10 8.82 18.51
CA SER A 37 1.68 7.68 19.22
C SER A 37 1.72 6.42 18.34
N ALA A 38 0.70 6.21 17.49
CA ALA A 38 0.69 5.13 16.52
C ALA A 38 1.86 5.28 15.54
N PHE A 39 2.00 6.44 14.90
CA PHE A 39 3.06 6.71 13.92
C PHE A 39 4.47 6.63 14.53
N ASP A 40 4.66 7.20 15.71
CA ASP A 40 5.93 7.20 16.45
C ASP A 40 6.33 5.81 16.95
N SER A 41 5.40 4.88 17.05
CA SER A 41 5.70 3.49 17.41
C SER A 41 6.12 2.63 16.20
N LEU A 42 5.87 3.10 14.97
CA LEU A 42 6.16 2.35 13.75
C LEU A 42 7.67 2.27 13.53
N THR A 43 8.16 1.07 13.24
CA THR A 43 9.51 0.87 12.71
C THR A 43 9.71 1.65 11.41
N GLU A 44 10.95 2.03 11.11
CA GLU A 44 11.28 2.87 9.95
C GLU A 44 10.68 2.33 8.65
N ASP A 45 10.81 1.02 8.42
CA ASP A 45 10.29 0.34 7.23
C ASP A 45 8.77 0.54 7.07
N LYS A 46 8.02 0.47 8.17
CA LYS A 46 6.56 0.68 8.16
C LYS A 46 6.19 2.14 8.01
N GLN A 47 6.98 3.06 8.56
CA GLN A 47 6.80 4.49 8.30
C GLN A 47 7.00 4.79 6.81
N GLN A 48 8.10 4.29 6.21
CA GLN A 48 8.36 4.51 4.79
C GLN A 48 7.29 3.84 3.92
N ALA A 49 6.87 2.62 4.26
CA ALA A 49 5.80 1.94 3.53
C ALA A 49 4.48 2.71 3.58
N LEU A 50 4.05 3.16 4.77
CA LEU A 50 2.85 3.98 4.94
C LEU A 50 2.93 5.25 4.08
N LEU A 51 4.05 5.97 4.12
CA LEU A 51 4.22 7.20 3.36
C LEU A 51 4.19 6.97 1.84
N LEU A 52 4.74 5.86 1.35
CA LEU A 52 4.68 5.49 -0.07
C LEU A 52 3.24 5.14 -0.50
N VAL A 53 2.53 4.35 0.32
CA VAL A 53 1.12 3.99 0.05
C VAL A 53 0.24 5.23 0.07
N LEU A 54 0.37 6.07 1.11
CA LEU A 54 -0.33 7.35 1.24
C LEU A 54 -0.12 8.21 0.00
N SER A 55 1.15 8.47 -0.34
CA SER A 55 1.53 9.30 -1.48
C SER A 55 0.92 8.78 -2.78
N ARG A 56 0.99 7.47 -3.05
CA ARG A 56 0.44 6.91 -4.29
C ARG A 56 -1.09 6.94 -4.30
N MET A 57 -1.74 6.61 -3.20
CA MET A 57 -3.20 6.65 -3.09
C MET A 57 -3.73 8.08 -3.20
N GLN A 58 -3.04 9.09 -2.67
CA GLN A 58 -3.38 10.50 -2.86
C GLN A 58 -3.20 10.92 -4.32
N ALA A 59 -2.10 10.53 -4.97
CA ALA A 59 -1.90 10.78 -6.40
C ALA A 59 -2.96 10.11 -7.28
N LYS A 60 -3.63 9.08 -6.76
CA LYS A 60 -4.77 8.41 -7.40
C LYS A 60 -6.11 8.93 -6.93
N ASP A 61 -6.18 9.87 -6.00
CA ASP A 61 -7.44 10.29 -5.36
C ASP A 61 -8.27 9.10 -4.82
N LEU A 62 -7.61 8.26 -4.02
CA LEU A 62 -8.21 7.09 -3.38
C LEU A 62 -8.07 7.10 -1.86
N TRP A 63 -7.20 7.96 -1.30
CA TRP A 63 -6.93 7.98 0.15
C TRP A 63 -8.18 8.31 0.98
N HIS A 64 -9.09 9.12 0.44
CA HIS A 64 -10.34 9.47 1.09
C HIS A 64 -11.26 8.25 1.35
N LEU A 65 -11.05 7.14 0.65
CA LEU A 65 -11.81 5.89 0.82
C LEU A 65 -11.34 5.07 2.04
N VAL A 66 -10.15 5.36 2.58
CA VAL A 66 -9.60 4.69 3.77
C VAL A 66 -10.28 5.27 4.99
N ARG A 67 -10.93 4.45 5.81
CA ARG A 67 -11.55 4.88 7.08
C ARG A 67 -10.56 4.76 8.24
N SER A 68 -9.95 3.59 8.40
CA SER A 68 -8.95 3.31 9.43
C SER A 68 -7.97 2.25 8.93
N ILE A 69 -6.73 2.31 9.40
CA ILE A 69 -5.68 1.34 9.09
C ILE A 69 -5.69 0.27 10.17
N ASP A 70 -5.83 -0.99 9.76
CA ASP A 70 -5.88 -2.13 10.67
C ASP A 70 -4.49 -2.76 10.86
N ASN A 71 -3.63 -2.69 9.83
CA ASN A 71 -2.27 -3.20 9.87
C ASN A 71 -1.38 -2.57 8.79
N LEU A 72 -0.07 -2.50 9.05
CA LEU A 72 0.95 -2.04 8.10
C LEU A 72 1.99 -3.12 7.81
N TYR A 73 2.34 -3.26 6.53
CA TYR A 73 3.41 -4.12 6.06
C TYR A 73 4.60 -3.24 5.62
N GLY A 74 5.82 -3.64 5.95
CA GLY A 74 7.04 -2.86 5.71
C GLY A 74 8.04 -3.62 4.85
N GLU A 75 9.17 -4.03 5.44
CA GLU A 75 10.10 -4.94 4.75
C GLU A 75 9.43 -6.28 4.47
N GLY A 76 9.66 -6.82 3.27
CA GLY A 76 8.99 -8.05 2.85
C GLY A 76 7.57 -7.88 2.31
N GLY A 77 7.12 -6.64 2.08
CA GLY A 77 5.85 -6.32 1.42
C GLY A 77 5.37 -4.93 1.80
N VAL A 78 5.32 -4.00 0.85
CA VAL A 78 4.96 -2.60 1.12
C VAL A 78 3.46 -2.42 0.96
N GLY A 79 2.71 -2.26 2.06
CA GLY A 79 1.27 -2.17 1.98
C GLY A 79 0.57 -1.98 3.32
N MET A 80 -0.75 -2.11 3.32
CA MET A 80 -1.57 -2.05 4.52
C MET A 80 -2.88 -2.84 4.37
N SER A 81 -3.44 -3.27 5.49
CA SER A 81 -4.85 -3.66 5.57
C SER A 81 -5.65 -2.55 6.23
N PHE A 82 -6.87 -2.32 5.78
CA PHE A 82 -7.66 -1.18 6.21
C PHE A 82 -9.16 -1.44 6.13
N ALA A 83 -9.91 -0.73 6.97
CA ALA A 83 -11.33 -0.55 6.81
C ALA A 83 -11.58 0.57 5.79
N ALA A 84 -12.46 0.32 4.83
CA ALA A 84 -12.80 1.27 3.78
C ALA A 84 -14.24 1.79 3.92
N TRP A 85 -14.51 2.95 3.34
CA TRP A 85 -15.89 3.38 3.10
C TRP A 85 -16.59 2.47 2.07
N PRO A 86 -17.92 2.30 2.14
CA PRO A 86 -18.67 1.38 1.27
C PRO A 86 -18.46 1.61 -0.24
N LEU A 87 -18.09 2.83 -0.63
CA LEU A 87 -17.92 3.26 -2.01
C LEU A 87 -16.63 2.76 -2.67
N ILE A 88 -15.69 2.14 -1.93
CA ILE A 88 -14.38 1.79 -2.50
C ILE A 88 -14.48 0.87 -3.72
N GLU A 89 -15.34 -0.15 -3.67
CA GLU A 89 -15.43 -1.13 -4.77
C GLU A 89 -16.02 -0.48 -6.03
N SER A 90 -17.13 0.27 -5.89
CA SER A 90 -17.73 0.98 -7.01
C SER A 90 -16.78 2.02 -7.59
N THR A 91 -16.00 2.69 -6.73
CA THR A 91 -14.99 3.67 -7.15
C THR A 91 -13.90 2.99 -7.97
N LEU A 92 -13.28 1.91 -7.46
CA LEU A 92 -12.24 1.18 -8.18
C LEU A 92 -12.77 0.58 -9.49
N ARG A 93 -14.01 0.08 -9.51
CA ARG A 93 -14.65 -0.49 -10.70
C ARG A 93 -14.94 0.55 -11.78
N GLY A 94 -15.35 1.76 -11.39
CA GLY A 94 -15.66 2.85 -12.33
C GLY A 94 -14.43 3.50 -12.97
N ARG A 95 -13.23 3.20 -12.45
CA ARG A 95 -11.99 3.86 -12.86
C ARG A 95 -11.31 3.15 -14.03
N LYS A 96 -11.00 3.93 -15.07
CA LYS A 96 -10.28 3.45 -16.26
C LYS A 96 -8.84 3.06 -15.98
N ASP A 97 -8.23 3.52 -14.89
CA ASP A 97 -6.86 3.22 -14.50
C ASP A 97 -6.76 2.02 -13.54
N PHE A 98 -7.85 1.27 -13.31
CA PHE A 98 -7.85 0.01 -12.57
C PHE A 98 -8.45 -1.14 -13.40
N THR A 99 -8.14 -2.38 -13.03
CA THR A 99 -8.70 -3.59 -13.65
C THR A 99 -8.80 -4.74 -12.67
N ARG A 100 -9.83 -5.57 -12.81
CA ARG A 100 -9.96 -6.83 -12.05
C ARG A 100 -9.20 -7.99 -12.69
N VAL A 101 -8.74 -7.82 -13.92
CA VAL A 101 -8.08 -8.88 -14.69
C VAL A 101 -6.81 -9.31 -13.95
N PHE A 102 -6.69 -10.62 -13.69
CA PHE A 102 -5.62 -11.26 -12.91
C PHE A 102 -5.45 -10.77 -11.47
N ALA A 103 -6.36 -9.95 -10.94
CA ALA A 103 -6.18 -9.30 -9.65
C ALA A 103 -6.61 -10.14 -8.44
N ASN A 104 -6.95 -11.42 -8.62
CA ASN A 104 -7.44 -12.29 -7.55
C ASN A 104 -6.33 -13.25 -7.09
N HIS A 105 -6.16 -13.40 -5.77
CA HIS A 105 -5.39 -14.49 -5.17
C HIS A 105 -6.32 -15.59 -4.61
N GLN A 106 -5.75 -16.78 -4.39
CA GLN A 106 -6.45 -17.94 -3.84
C GLN A 106 -7.17 -17.66 -2.51
N ASP A 107 -6.62 -16.77 -1.67
CA ASP A 107 -7.14 -16.45 -0.34
C ASP A 107 -7.98 -15.15 -0.29
N THR A 108 -8.43 -14.66 -1.44
CA THR A 108 -9.16 -13.38 -1.55
C THR A 108 -10.42 -13.52 -2.40
N ASN A 109 -11.46 -12.73 -2.08
CA ASN A 109 -12.73 -12.73 -2.83
C ASN A 109 -12.66 -11.87 -4.09
N GLY A 110 -11.72 -10.92 -4.15
CA GLY A 110 -11.46 -10.17 -5.35
C GLY A 110 -10.37 -9.12 -5.20
N GLY A 111 -9.98 -8.51 -6.32
CA GLY A 111 -9.04 -7.41 -6.32
C GLY A 111 -9.08 -6.50 -7.54
N PHE A 112 -8.21 -5.48 -7.50
CA PHE A 112 -7.99 -4.51 -8.57
C PHE A 112 -6.51 -4.17 -8.70
N TYR A 113 -5.97 -4.26 -9.92
CA TYR A 113 -4.67 -3.76 -10.27
C TYR A 113 -4.73 -2.36 -10.84
N GLU A 114 -3.80 -1.52 -10.41
CA GLU A 114 -3.47 -0.29 -11.09
C GLU A 114 -2.91 -0.58 -12.50
N LYS A 115 -3.34 0.25 -13.46
CA LYS A 115 -2.86 0.26 -14.84
C LYS A 115 -2.03 1.51 -15.14
N GLY A 116 -1.35 1.48 -16.28
CA GLY A 116 -0.59 2.62 -16.82
C GLY A 116 0.85 2.69 -16.32
N ARG A 117 1.36 1.65 -15.66
CA ARG A 117 2.76 1.51 -15.30
C ARG A 117 3.18 0.05 -15.20
N ALA A 118 4.46 -0.19 -15.48
CA ALA A 118 5.06 -1.52 -15.46
C ALA A 118 5.52 -1.95 -14.06
N GLN A 119 5.80 -1.00 -13.16
CA GLN A 119 6.40 -1.27 -11.86
C GLN A 119 5.78 -0.43 -10.74
N ALA A 120 5.93 -0.90 -9.49
CA ALA A 120 5.40 -0.26 -8.29
C ALA A 120 3.92 0.13 -8.47
N ILE A 121 3.12 -0.87 -8.82
CA ILE A 121 1.68 -0.70 -9.05
C ILE A 121 0.92 -0.97 -7.77
N LEU A 122 -0.20 -0.27 -7.55
CA LEU A 122 -1.11 -0.63 -6.48
C LEU A 122 -1.90 -1.89 -6.83
N HIS A 123 -1.96 -2.82 -5.89
CA HIS A 123 -2.86 -3.96 -5.90
C HIS A 123 -3.80 -3.88 -4.71
N PHE A 124 -5.09 -3.73 -5.00
CA PHE A 124 -6.14 -3.80 -4.01
C PHE A 124 -6.69 -5.22 -3.96
N LEU A 125 -6.90 -5.73 -2.76
CA LEU A 125 -7.56 -7.00 -2.50
C LEU A 125 -8.63 -6.83 -1.44
N PHE A 126 -9.64 -7.69 -1.44
CA PHE A 126 -10.62 -7.74 -0.37
C PHE A 126 -11.01 -9.17 -0.01
N GLN A 127 -11.38 -9.33 1.26
CA GLN A 127 -11.98 -10.53 1.82
C GLN A 127 -13.39 -10.20 2.31
N GLU A 128 -14.36 -10.98 1.88
CA GLU A 128 -15.75 -10.86 2.31
C GLU A 128 -15.88 -11.08 3.82
N GLY A 129 -16.85 -10.38 4.42
CA GLY A 129 -17.04 -10.32 5.86
C GLY A 129 -17.91 -9.12 6.23
N SER A 130 -18.27 -9.02 7.51
CA SER A 130 -19.01 -7.88 8.06
C SER A 130 -18.24 -7.29 9.27
N PRO A 131 -17.45 -6.22 9.07
CA PRO A 131 -17.19 -5.51 7.82
C PRO A 131 -16.23 -6.25 6.88
N ARG A 132 -16.27 -5.91 5.58
CA ARG A 132 -15.32 -6.38 4.58
C ARG A 132 -13.93 -5.84 4.89
N LYS A 133 -12.91 -6.70 4.82
CA LYS A 133 -11.51 -6.30 5.01
C LYS A 133 -10.84 -6.00 3.68
N TRP A 134 -10.16 -4.86 3.59
CA TRP A 134 -9.41 -4.46 2.40
C TRP A 134 -7.91 -4.49 2.66
N TYR A 135 -7.19 -4.74 1.58
CA TYR A 135 -5.73 -4.73 1.54
C TYR A 135 -5.31 -3.89 0.34
N VAL A 136 -4.22 -3.16 0.49
CA VAL A 136 -3.53 -2.52 -0.61
C VAL A 136 -2.04 -2.71 -0.42
N HIS A 137 -1.35 -3.12 -1.47
CA HIS A 137 0.10 -3.25 -1.45
C HIS A 137 0.69 -2.89 -2.81
N PHE A 138 2.01 -2.75 -2.84
CA PHE A 138 2.74 -2.55 -4.08
C PHE A 138 3.24 -3.87 -4.64
N ASP A 139 2.93 -4.10 -5.91
CA ASP A 139 3.62 -5.08 -6.72
C ASP A 139 4.77 -4.42 -7.48
N LEU A 140 5.95 -5.03 -7.39
CA LEU A 140 7.12 -4.53 -8.11
C LEU A 140 6.94 -4.59 -9.62
N TYR A 141 6.21 -5.59 -10.14
CA TYR A 141 5.95 -5.76 -11.56
C TYR A 141 4.46 -5.98 -11.80
N SER A 142 3.92 -5.27 -12.78
CA SER A 142 2.51 -5.38 -13.15
C SER A 142 2.26 -6.66 -13.97
N PRO A 143 1.40 -7.59 -13.52
CA PRO A 143 1.04 -8.75 -14.33
C PRO A 143 0.14 -8.38 -15.53
N VAL A 144 -0.42 -7.17 -15.53
CA VAL A 144 -1.38 -6.69 -16.54
C VAL A 144 -0.76 -5.73 -17.56
N HIS A 145 0.52 -5.36 -17.42
CA HIS A 145 1.19 -4.42 -18.31
C HIS A 145 1.78 -5.06 -19.57
N SER A 146 2.37 -6.26 -19.45
CA SER A 146 2.93 -7.00 -20.59
C SER A 146 3.20 -8.47 -20.24
N PHE A 147 3.30 -9.33 -21.25
CA PHE A 147 3.72 -10.74 -21.07
C PHE A 147 5.08 -10.85 -20.35
N SER A 148 6.02 -9.93 -20.64
CA SER A 148 7.32 -9.87 -19.97
C SER A 148 7.23 -9.46 -18.50
N SER A 149 6.28 -8.59 -18.15
CA SER A 149 6.04 -8.13 -16.78
C SER A 149 5.28 -9.18 -15.97
N ALA A 150 4.33 -9.89 -16.57
CA ALA A 150 3.69 -11.07 -15.99
C ALA A 150 4.69 -12.19 -15.69
N GLY A 151 5.61 -12.47 -16.62
CA GLY A 151 6.70 -13.43 -16.40
C GLY A 151 7.66 -13.03 -15.27
N LYS A 152 7.91 -11.73 -15.09
CA LYS A 152 8.71 -11.22 -13.95
C LYS A 152 7.94 -11.31 -12.63
N HIS A 153 6.65 -10.95 -12.62
CA HIS A 153 5.78 -11.10 -11.46
C HIS A 153 5.77 -12.56 -10.97
N LEU A 154 5.47 -13.51 -11.87
CA LEU A 154 5.54 -14.95 -11.60
C LEU A 154 6.93 -15.40 -11.13
N ARG A 155 8.02 -14.96 -11.78
CA ARG A 155 9.39 -15.35 -11.38
C ARG A 155 9.78 -14.80 -10.01
N TYR A 156 9.35 -13.59 -9.66
CA TYR A 156 9.64 -13.00 -8.35
C TYR A 156 8.83 -13.67 -7.24
N GLU A 157 7.55 -13.99 -7.48
CA GLU A 157 6.72 -14.73 -6.54
C GLU A 157 7.16 -16.19 -6.37
N PHE A 158 7.43 -16.93 -7.46
CA PHE A 158 7.70 -18.37 -7.40
C PHE A 158 9.18 -18.75 -7.23
N VAL A 159 10.13 -17.98 -7.76
CA VAL A 159 11.56 -18.37 -7.79
C VAL A 159 12.39 -17.50 -6.84
N GLY A 160 11.98 -16.26 -6.60
CA GLY A 160 12.79 -15.27 -5.88
C GLY A 160 12.62 -15.24 -4.36
N LYS A 161 11.44 -15.60 -3.82
CA LYS A 161 11.05 -15.30 -2.41
C LYS A 161 11.43 -13.88 -1.94
N THR A 162 11.57 -12.95 -2.89
CA THR A 162 12.10 -11.61 -2.65
C THR A 162 10.93 -10.66 -2.78
N CYS A 163 10.24 -10.47 -1.66
CA CYS A 163 9.23 -9.43 -1.57
C CYS A 163 9.94 -8.07 -1.62
N PRO A 164 9.51 -7.15 -2.50
CA PRO A 164 10.20 -5.88 -2.70
C PRO A 164 10.17 -5.04 -1.42
N ASP A 165 11.32 -4.50 -1.03
CA ASP A 165 11.40 -3.55 0.07
C ASP A 165 10.93 -2.15 -0.36
N TRP A 166 10.70 -1.27 0.62
CA TRP A 166 10.26 0.10 0.37
C TRP A 166 11.28 0.93 -0.43
N ARG A 167 12.58 0.58 -0.39
CA ARG A 167 13.63 1.30 -1.12
C ARG A 167 13.52 1.02 -2.62
N MET A 168 13.29 -0.23 -3.00
CA MET A 168 13.02 -0.64 -4.38
C MET A 168 11.74 0.02 -4.91
N ILE A 169 10.65 -0.02 -4.15
CA ILE A 169 9.39 0.64 -4.55
C ILE A 169 9.61 2.14 -4.73
N LYS A 170 10.28 2.80 -3.78
CA LYS A 170 10.59 4.23 -3.85
C LYS A 170 11.42 4.60 -5.09
N GLN A 171 12.36 3.75 -5.51
CA GLN A 171 13.13 3.96 -6.74
C GLN A 171 12.24 3.86 -7.99
N CYS A 172 11.42 2.81 -8.08
CA CYS A 172 10.49 2.63 -9.21
C CYS A 172 9.42 3.74 -9.29
N LEU A 173 9.05 4.36 -8.17
CA LEU A 173 8.08 5.46 -8.14
C LEU A 173 8.65 6.81 -8.62
N LYS A 174 9.98 6.98 -8.61
CA LYS A 174 10.66 8.18 -9.10
C LYS A 174 10.94 8.15 -10.61
N ALA A 175 10.93 6.96 -11.21
CA ALA A 175 11.13 6.73 -12.63
C ALA A 175 9.81 6.91 -13.40
#